data_AF-A0A6G2K0C1-F1
#
_entry.id   AF-A0A6G2K0C1-F1
#
_cell.length_a   1.000
_cell.length_b   1.000
_cell.length_c   1.000
_cell.angle_alpha   90.00
_cell.angle_beta   90.00
_cell.angle_gamma   90.00
#
_symmetry.space_group_name_H-M   'P 1'
#
loop_
_entity.id
_entity.type
_entity.pdbx_description
1 polymer ?
#
loop_
_entity_poly.entity_id
_entity_poly.type
_entity_poly.pdbx_seq_one_letter_code
_entity_poly.pdbx_strand_id
1 'polypeptide(L)'
;MSERHVWRFAEAGRRLAATAADLGVQAPSFRTPPRVAGVDRTIRRAGDGSVLVSVRSRGRAWAAVLADMIEGVVHANDLPPQEAARARNELWAATADIDAAAPPAESPELPLQANAEIPRAA
;
A
#
# COMPACT_ATOMS: atom_id res chain seq x y z
N MET A 1 -4.36 -12.89 -4.48
CA MET A 1 -3.55 -11.74 -4.93
C MET A 1 -2.11 -12.24 -4.91
N SER A 2 -1.33 -12.08 -5.99
CA SER A 2 0.07 -12.59 -5.99
C SER A 2 0.87 -11.89 -4.87
N GLU A 3 1.81 -12.59 -4.23
CA GLU A 3 2.63 -12.06 -3.12
C GLU A 3 3.33 -10.75 -3.49
N ARG A 4 3.80 -10.62 -4.74
CA ARG A 4 4.37 -9.37 -5.26
C ARG A 4 3.39 -8.20 -5.21
N HIS A 5 2.10 -8.42 -5.46
CA HIS A 5 1.09 -7.35 -5.39
C HIS A 5 0.80 -6.93 -3.95
N VAL A 6 0.77 -7.89 -3.01
CA VAL A 6 0.60 -7.61 -1.58
C VAL A 6 1.77 -6.76 -1.09
N TRP A 7 2.99 -7.18 -1.42
CA TRP A 7 4.19 -6.46 -1.03
C TRP A 7 4.23 -5.05 -1.62
N ARG A 8 4.01 -4.89 -2.94
CA ARG A 8 4.00 -3.57 -3.60
C ARG A 8 2.97 -2.63 -2.98
N PHE A 9 1.76 -3.12 -2.67
CA PHE A 9 0.72 -2.32 -2.03
C PHE A 9 1.11 -1.87 -0.62
N ALA A 10 1.65 -2.79 0.19
CA ALA A 10 2.11 -2.47 1.54
C ALA A 10 3.29 -1.50 1.53
N GLU A 11 4.24 -1.69 0.61
CA GLU A 11 5.41 -0.83 0.44
C GLU A 11 5.00 0.57 -0.01
N ALA A 12 4.12 0.67 -1.01
CA ALA A 12 3.56 1.96 -1.43
C ALA A 12 2.87 2.67 -0.26
N GLY A 13 2.04 1.96 0.51
CA GLY A 13 1.37 2.53 1.68
C GLY A 13 2.36 3.09 2.71
N ARG A 14 3.45 2.37 3.00
CA ARG A 14 4.50 2.84 3.92
C ARG A 14 5.20 4.09 3.41
N ARG A 15 5.63 4.09 2.14
CA ARG A 15 6.35 5.24 1.56
C ARG A 15 5.45 6.47 1.47
N LEU A 16 4.21 6.31 1.06
CA LEU A 16 3.23 7.42 1.03
C LEU A 16 2.97 7.97 2.44
N ALA A 17 2.90 7.12 3.47
CA ALA A 17 2.73 7.59 4.84
C ALA A 17 3.96 8.39 5.34
N ALA A 18 5.18 7.93 5.02
CA ALA A 18 6.41 8.64 5.35
C ALA A 18 6.47 10.00 4.64
N THR A 19 6.25 10.04 3.32
CA THR A 19 6.25 11.28 2.55
C THR A 19 5.13 12.22 2.99
N ALA A 20 3.94 11.72 3.34
CA ALA A 20 2.87 12.55 3.90
C ALA A 20 3.29 13.20 5.23
N ALA A 21 3.98 12.46 6.11
CA ALA A 21 4.52 13.00 7.34
C ALA A 21 5.58 14.09 7.09
N ASP A 22 6.49 13.88 6.13
CA ASP A 22 7.51 14.88 5.74
C ASP A 22 6.88 16.16 5.16
N LEU A 23 5.75 16.02 4.46
CA LEU A 23 4.97 17.14 3.95
C LEU A 23 4.11 17.84 5.02
N GLY A 24 4.03 17.30 6.24
CA GLY A 24 3.20 17.83 7.31
C GLY A 24 1.70 17.62 7.10
N VAL A 25 1.31 16.63 6.29
CA VAL A 25 -0.10 16.31 5.99
C VAL A 25 -0.51 14.97 6.62
N GLN A 26 -1.81 14.76 6.79
CA GLN A 26 -2.33 13.53 7.37
C GLN A 26 -2.07 12.33 6.44
N ALA A 27 -1.42 11.29 6.97
CA ALA A 27 -1.26 10.02 6.31
C ALA A 27 -2.52 9.13 6.49
N PRO A 28 -3.21 8.72 5.42
CA PRO A 28 -4.31 7.77 5.53
C PRO A 28 -3.82 6.33 5.74
N SER A 29 -4.66 5.51 6.36
CA SER A 29 -4.53 4.05 6.28
C SER A 29 -4.97 3.54 4.91
N PHE A 30 -4.28 2.56 4.35
CA PHE A 30 -4.64 1.94 3.07
C PHE A 30 -5.19 0.52 3.23
N ARG A 31 -6.25 0.19 2.47
CA ARG A 31 -6.81 -1.17 2.38
C ARG A 31 -7.21 -1.54 0.96
N THR A 32 -7.40 -2.82 0.71
CA THR A 32 -7.92 -3.35 -0.56
C THR A 32 -8.75 -4.62 -0.32
N PRO A 33 -9.87 -4.86 -1.05
CA PRO A 33 -10.57 -3.94 -1.97
C PRO A 33 -11.53 -2.97 -1.23
N PRO A 34 -12.12 -1.98 -1.92
CA PRO A 34 -13.24 -1.22 -1.41
C PRO A 34 -14.46 -2.12 -1.15
N ARG A 35 -15.29 -1.75 -0.17
CA ARG A 35 -16.56 -2.47 0.12
C ARG A 35 -17.71 -2.07 -0.82
N VAL A 36 -17.51 -1.06 -1.65
CA VAL A 36 -18.50 -0.57 -2.61
C VAL A 36 -18.20 -1.20 -3.98
N ALA A 37 -19.16 -1.96 -4.50
CA ALA A 37 -19.01 -2.65 -5.78
C ALA A 37 -18.85 -1.63 -6.94
N GLY A 38 -17.99 -1.94 -7.89
CA GLY A 38 -17.75 -1.12 -9.08
C GLY A 38 -16.93 0.16 -8.86
N VAL A 39 -16.52 0.45 -7.62
CA VAL A 39 -15.74 1.66 -7.30
C VAL A 39 -14.24 1.34 -7.21
N ASP A 40 -13.43 2.24 -7.76
CA ASP A 40 -11.97 2.13 -7.76
C ASP A 40 -11.34 2.55 -6.44
N ARG A 41 -11.87 3.60 -5.80
CA ARG A 41 -11.36 4.15 -4.55
C ARG A 41 -12.49 4.66 -3.66
N THR A 42 -12.41 4.37 -2.37
CA THR A 42 -13.32 4.95 -1.36
C THR A 42 -12.50 5.59 -0.25
N ILE A 43 -12.95 6.73 0.25
CA ILE A 43 -12.37 7.42 1.40
C ILE A 43 -13.39 7.39 2.54
N ARG A 44 -12.97 6.91 3.71
CA ARG A 44 -13.78 6.91 4.93
C ARG A 44 -13.07 7.72 5.99
N ARG A 45 -13.73 8.77 6.48
CA ARG A 45 -13.29 9.57 7.63
C ARG A 45 -13.95 9.02 8.89
N ALA A 46 -13.16 8.74 9.93
CA ALA A 46 -13.67 8.30 11.23
C ALA A 46 -13.77 9.48 12.21
N GLY A 47 -14.56 9.30 13.27
CA GLY A 47 -14.80 10.36 14.27
C GLY A 47 -13.56 10.71 15.11
N ASP A 48 -12.54 9.85 15.13
CA ASP A 48 -11.24 10.08 15.77
C ASP A 48 -10.25 10.85 14.88
N GLY A 49 -10.73 11.34 13.72
CA GLY A 49 -9.91 12.02 12.73
C GLY A 49 -9.16 11.07 11.79
N SER A 50 -9.14 9.75 12.02
CA SER A 50 -8.44 8.82 11.12
C SER A 50 -9.12 8.73 9.74
N VAL A 51 -8.29 8.60 8.70
CA VAL A 51 -8.77 8.44 7.32
C VAL A 51 -8.35 7.07 6.78
N LEU A 52 -9.33 6.35 6.22
CA LEU A 52 -9.13 5.07 5.56
C LEU A 52 -9.40 5.22 4.07
N VAL A 53 -8.37 4.95 3.26
CA VAL A 53 -8.47 4.87 1.81
C VAL A 53 -8.50 3.40 1.41
N SER A 54 -9.58 2.97 0.74
CA SER A 54 -9.64 1.62 0.16
C SER A 54 -9.51 1.72 -1.36
N VAL A 55 -8.64 0.91 -1.96
CA VAL A 55 -8.32 0.94 -3.40
C VAL A 55 -8.54 -0.42 -4.04
N ARG A 56 -9.12 -0.46 -5.23
CA ARG A 56 -9.26 -1.67 -6.04
C ARG A 56 -7.92 -2.01 -6.69
N SER A 57 -7.29 -3.09 -6.24
CA SER A 57 -6.00 -3.56 -6.76
C SER A 57 -6.14 -4.62 -7.86
N ARG A 58 -7.11 -5.54 -7.73
CA ARG A 58 -7.27 -6.67 -8.64
C ARG A 58 -7.77 -6.23 -10.02
N GLY A 59 -7.10 -6.72 -11.07
CA GLY A 59 -7.47 -6.43 -12.46
C GLY A 59 -7.13 -5.01 -12.91
N ARG A 60 -6.30 -4.28 -12.16
CA ARG A 60 -5.86 -2.93 -12.49
C ARG A 60 -4.36 -2.90 -12.73
N ALA A 61 -3.95 -2.02 -13.64
CA ALA A 61 -2.53 -1.70 -13.81
C ALA A 61 -1.97 -1.12 -12.51
N TRP A 62 -0.74 -1.49 -12.15
CA TRP A 62 -0.11 -1.04 -10.91
C TRP A 62 -0.06 0.49 -10.80
N ALA A 63 0.25 1.19 -11.90
CA ALA A 63 0.25 2.66 -11.93
C ALA A 63 -1.13 3.27 -11.60
N ALA A 64 -2.24 2.62 -11.99
CA ALA A 64 -3.57 3.10 -11.65
C ALA A 64 -3.88 2.90 -10.15
N VAL A 65 -3.41 1.80 -9.56
CA VAL A 65 -3.51 1.56 -8.11
C VAL A 65 -2.72 2.61 -7.33
N LEU A 66 -1.49 2.89 -7.73
CA LEU A 66 -0.67 3.95 -7.13
C LEU A 66 -1.32 5.33 -7.26
N ALA A 67 -1.84 5.67 -8.44
CA ALA A 67 -2.56 6.92 -8.64
C ALA A 67 -3.74 7.06 -7.67
N ASP A 68 -4.52 6.00 -7.46
CA ASP A 68 -5.60 5.99 -6.49
C ASP A 68 -5.11 6.15 -5.04
N MET A 69 -3.99 5.53 -4.68
CA MET A 69 -3.41 5.70 -3.34
C MET A 69 -2.94 7.15 -3.12
N ILE A 70 -2.28 7.76 -4.11
CA ILE A 70 -1.78 9.14 -4.08
C ILE A 70 -2.94 10.14 -4.00
N GLU A 71 -3.94 10.02 -4.87
CA GLU A 71 -5.13 10.87 -4.80
C GLU A 71 -5.89 10.66 -3.49
N GLY A 72 -5.82 9.45 -2.90
CA GLY A 72 -6.31 9.19 -1.55
C GLY A 72 -5.68 10.09 -0.48
N VAL A 73 -4.36 10.31 -0.54
CA VAL A 73 -3.65 11.24 0.37
C VAL A 73 -4.08 12.68 0.12
N VAL A 74 -4.12 13.11 -1.14
CA VAL A 74 -4.47 14.49 -1.51
C VAL A 74 -5.90 14.82 -1.05
N HIS A 75 -6.87 13.96 -1.35
CA HIS A 75 -8.26 14.15 -0.95
C HIS A 75 -8.49 13.95 0.54
N ALA A 76 -7.67 13.15 1.24
CA ALA A 76 -7.77 13.05 2.70
C ALA A 76 -7.48 14.38 3.40
N ASN A 77 -6.68 15.25 2.77
CA ASN A 77 -6.18 16.49 3.35
C ASN A 77 -6.83 17.76 2.78
N ASP A 78 -7.72 17.65 1.80
CA ASP A 78 -8.43 18.78 1.18
C ASP A 78 -7.46 19.92 0.76
N LEU A 79 -6.30 19.55 0.22
CA LEU A 79 -5.21 20.47 -0.09
C LEU A 79 -5.59 21.51 -1.14
N PRO A 80 -5.12 22.76 -1.02
CA PRO A 80 -5.24 23.77 -2.07
C PRO A 80 -4.60 23.30 -3.38
N PRO A 81 -5.03 23.79 -4.57
CA PRO A 81 -4.56 23.27 -5.86
C PRO A 81 -3.03 23.24 -6.02
N GLN A 82 -2.33 24.27 -5.54
CA GLN A 82 -0.87 24.34 -5.63
C GLN A 82 -0.19 23.31 -4.72
N GLU A 83 -0.63 23.20 -3.48
CA GLU A 83 -0.11 22.21 -2.52
C GLU A 83 -0.44 20.79 -2.95
N ALA A 84 -1.63 20.56 -3.50
CA ALA A 84 -2.04 19.30 -4.08
C ALA A 84 -1.14 18.89 -5.26
N ALA A 85 -0.76 19.84 -6.14
CA ALA A 85 0.17 19.57 -7.23
C ALA A 85 1.57 19.20 -6.71
N ARG A 86 2.07 19.94 -5.71
CA ARG A 86 3.36 19.62 -5.06
C ARG A 86 3.33 18.25 -4.39
N ALA A 87 2.30 17.96 -3.60
CA ALA A 87 2.15 16.68 -2.90
C ALA A 87 2.11 15.51 -3.88
N ARG A 88 1.39 15.62 -5.00
CA ARG A 88 1.40 14.59 -6.05
C ARG A 88 2.80 14.28 -6.56
N ASN A 89 3.59 15.31 -6.87
CA ASN A 89 4.95 15.12 -7.39
C ASN A 89 5.84 14.38 -6.39
N GLU A 90 5.81 14.78 -5.12
CA GLU A 90 6.61 14.17 -4.05
C GLU A 90 6.18 12.72 -3.78
N LEU A 91 4.87 12.47 -3.71
CA LEU A 91 4.31 11.12 -3.50
C LEU A 91 4.61 10.18 -4.67
N TRP A 92 4.56 10.68 -5.91
CA TRP A 92 4.98 9.93 -7.09
C TRP A 92 6.47 9.62 -7.07
N ALA A 93 7.31 10.61 -6.78
CA ALA A 93 8.76 10.42 -6.70
C ALA A 93 9.14 9.36 -5.65
N ALA A 94 8.50 9.38 -4.48
CA ALA A 94 8.74 8.42 -3.41
C ALA A 94 8.38 6.96 -3.76
N THR A 95 7.55 6.75 -4.77
CA THR A 95 7.02 5.42 -5.15
C THR A 95 7.51 4.92 -6.52
N ALA A 96 8.31 5.71 -7.24
CA ALA A 96 8.69 5.46 -8.63
C ALA A 96 9.44 4.14 -8.86
N ASP A 97 10.26 3.71 -7.90
CA ASP A 97 11.10 2.51 -7.97
C ASP A 97 10.44 1.25 -7.40
N ILE A 98 9.24 1.32 -6.79
CA ILE A 98 8.57 0.15 -6.18
C ILE A 98 8.32 -0.97 -7.20
N ASP A 99 8.07 -0.61 -8.47
CA ASP A 99 7.85 -1.60 -9.50
C ASP A 99 9.14 -2.38 -9.84
N ALA A 100 10.27 -1.67 -9.86
CA ALA A 100 11.60 -2.19 -10.14
C ALA A 100 12.26 -2.88 -8.93
N ALA A 101 11.89 -2.48 -7.72
CA ALA A 101 12.38 -3.07 -6.48
C ALA A 101 11.88 -4.51 -6.34
N ALA A 102 12.81 -5.42 -6.04
CA ALA A 102 12.48 -6.79 -5.63
C ALA A 102 11.81 -6.75 -4.25
N PRO A 103 10.84 -7.65 -3.97
CA PRO A 103 10.41 -7.84 -2.58
C PRO A 103 11.65 -8.16 -1.72
N PRO A 104 11.68 -7.75 -0.43
CA PRO A 104 12.71 -8.21 0.48
C PRO A 104 12.72 -9.73 0.35
N ALA A 105 13.90 -10.29 0.05
CA ALA A 105 14.06 -11.71 -0.22
C ALA A 105 13.17 -12.48 0.75
N GLU A 106 12.19 -13.21 0.22
CA GLU A 106 11.36 -14.11 1.00
C GLU A 106 12.34 -14.86 1.90
N SER A 107 12.22 -14.69 3.22
CA SER A 107 13.00 -15.49 4.16
C SER A 107 12.91 -16.91 3.62
N PRO A 108 14.02 -17.56 3.25
CA PRO A 108 13.94 -18.88 2.68
C PRO A 108 13.13 -19.67 3.68
N GLU A 109 11.99 -20.23 3.24
CA GLU A 109 11.31 -21.26 4.00
C GLU A 109 12.43 -22.23 4.35
N LEU A 110 12.87 -22.21 5.61
CA LEU A 110 13.75 -23.25 6.10
C LEU A 110 12.97 -24.51 5.76
N PRO A 111 13.48 -25.39 4.87
CA PRO A 111 12.74 -26.55 4.48
C PRO A 111 12.30 -27.19 5.78
N LEU A 112 10.98 -27.33 5.93
CA LEU A 112 10.34 -28.03 7.03
C LEU A 112 11.16 -29.31 7.17
N GLN A 113 12.05 -29.36 8.17
CA GLN A 113 13.06 -30.41 8.21
C GLN A 113 12.27 -31.70 8.18
N ALA A 114 12.54 -32.48 7.13
CA ALA A 114 11.92 -33.75 6.84
C ALA A 114 11.73 -34.48 8.16
N ASN A 115 10.51 -35.00 8.38
CA ASN A 115 10.19 -35.89 9.49
C ASN A 115 11.40 -36.77 9.78
N ALA A 116 12.15 -36.42 10.82
CA ALA A 116 13.15 -37.31 11.36
C ALA A 116 12.33 -38.47 11.89
N GLU A 117 12.34 -39.59 11.15
CA GLU A 117 11.87 -40.86 11.66
C GLU A 117 12.60 -41.07 12.98
N ILE A 118 11.87 -40.89 14.09
CA ILE A 118 12.33 -41.32 15.40
C ILE A 118 12.18 -42.84 15.36
N PRO A 119 13.25 -43.64 15.34
CA PRO A 119 13.10 -45.08 15.48
C PRO A 119 12.50 -45.35 16.87
N ARG A 120 11.34 -46.02 16.91
CA ARG A 120 10.85 -46.60 18.16
C ARG A 120 11.83 -47.70 18.58
N ALA A 121 12.55 -47.47 19.67
CA ALA A 121 13.25 -48.54 20.37
C ALA A 121 12.23 -49.59 20.83
N ALA A 122 12.55 -50.85 20.58
CA ALA A 122 11.78 -52.04 20.97
C ALA A 122 11.94 -52.34 22.47
#